data_AF-A0A3D4UY15-F1
#
_entry.id   AF-A0A3D4UY15-F1
#
_cell.length_a   1.000
_cell.length_b   1.000
_cell.length_c   1.000
_cell.angle_alpha   90.00
_cell.angle_beta   90.00
_cell.angle_gamma   90.00
#
_symmetry.space_group_name_H-M   'P 1'
#
loop_
_entity.id
_entity.type
_entity.pdbx_description
1 polymer ?
#
loop_
_entity_poly.entity_id
_entity_poly.type
_entity_poly.pdbx_seq_one_letter_code
_entity_poly.pdbx_strand_id
1 'polypeptide(L)' 'TLTSGQVDTLKARGIYVNIHSETYGAGELRGQLAPQADVVFRTNVSGTQEVPAAKTMA' A
#
# COMPACT_ATOMS: atom_id res chain seq x y z
N THR A 1 17.34 -15.24 -5.65
CA THR A 1 16.96 -14.46 -6.85
C THR A 1 15.56 -14.86 -7.26
N LEU A 2 14.71 -13.92 -7.71
CA LEU A 2 13.35 -14.21 -8.16
C LEU A 2 13.35 -14.92 -9.53
N THR A 3 12.35 -15.77 -9.79
CA THR A 3 12.12 -16.33 -11.13
C THR A 3 11.51 -15.28 -12.06
N SER A 4 11.59 -15.48 -13.39
CA SER A 4 11.03 -14.53 -14.37
C SER A 4 9.53 -14.27 -14.15
N GLY A 5 8.73 -15.32 -13.94
CA GLY A 5 7.30 -15.17 -13.66
C GLY A 5 7.01 -14.45 -12.33
N GLN A 6 7.88 -14.61 -11.32
CA GLN A 6 7.77 -13.83 -10.07
C GLN A 6 8.11 -12.35 -10.28
N VAL A 7 9.07 -12.03 -11.16
CA VAL A 7 9.38 -10.65 -11.53
C VAL A 7 8.19 -10.01 -12.26
N ASP A 8 7.55 -10.74 -13.18
CA ASP A 8 6.37 -10.24 -13.88
C ASP A 8 5.20 -10.00 -12.91
N THR A 9 5.01 -10.93 -11.97
CA THR A 9 4.01 -10.78 -10.90
C THR A 9 4.30 -9.57 -10.00
N LEU A 10 5.57 -9.34 -9.64
CA LEU A 10 5.99 -8.17 -8.86
C LEU A 10 5.73 -6.86 -9.62
N LYS A 11 6.07 -6.81 -10.91
CA LYS A 11 5.81 -5.63 -11.76
C LYS A 11 4.32 -5.34 -11.90
N ALA A 12 3.50 -6.37 -11.99
CA ALA A 12 2.03 -6.27 -11.96
C ALA A 12 1.47 -5.96 -10.55
N ARG A 13 2.34 -5.79 -9.53
CA ARG A 13 1.99 -5.60 -8.12
C ARG A 13 1.15 -6.76 -7.57
N GLY A 14 1.21 -7.95 -8.15
CA GLY A 14 0.36 -9.09 -7.76
C GLY A 14 0.79 -9.83 -6.49
N ILE A 15 1.88 -9.40 -5.83
CA ILE A 15 2.43 -10.09 -4.66
C ILE A 15 1.80 -9.53 -3.39
N TYR A 16 1.10 -10.40 -2.65
CA TYR A 16 0.57 -10.12 -1.32
C TYR A 16 1.41 -10.83 -0.26
N VAL A 17 1.63 -10.15 0.87
CA VAL A 17 2.42 -10.65 1.99
C VAL A 17 1.60 -10.52 3.28
N ASN A 18 1.56 -11.61 4.05
CA ASN A 18 1.09 -11.63 5.44
C ASN A 18 2.29 -12.01 6.33
N ILE A 19 2.65 -11.14 7.25
CA ILE A 19 3.78 -11.32 8.17
C ILE A 19 3.22 -11.71 9.53
N HIS A 20 3.76 -12.78 10.09
CA HIS A 20 3.35 -13.33 11.38
C HIS A 20 4.45 -13.08 12.42
N SER A 21 4.06 -12.92 13.68
CA SER A 21 4.98 -12.95 14.83
C SER A 21 4.48 -13.96 15.86
N GLU A 22 5.33 -14.22 16.85
CA GLU A 22 4.99 -15.08 17.98
C GLU A 22 3.78 -14.53 18.75
N THR A 23 3.73 -13.21 18.97
CA THR A 23 2.62 -12.54 19.65
C THR A 23 1.35 -12.50 18.78
N TYR A 24 1.50 -12.31 17.47
CA TYR A 24 0.38 -12.16 16.54
C TYR A 24 0.43 -13.20 15.40
N GLY A 25 0.23 -14.46 15.75
CA GLY A 25 0.30 -15.59 14.83
C GLY A 25 -0.76 -15.60 13.71
N ALA A 26 -1.85 -14.82 13.83
CA ALA A 26 -2.84 -14.67 12.76
C ALA A 26 -2.41 -13.68 11.65
N GLY A 27 -1.29 -12.97 11.84
CA GLY A 27 -0.76 -11.97 10.93
C GLY A 27 -0.72 -10.59 11.58
N GLU A 28 0.49 -10.14 11.88
CA GLU A 28 0.77 -8.83 12.47
C GLU A 28 0.73 -7.71 11.42
N LEU A 29 1.33 -7.95 10.24
CA LEU A 29 1.40 -6.98 9.16
C LEU A 29 0.95 -7.61 7.84
N ARG A 30 0.16 -6.86 7.08
CA ARG A 30 -0.40 -7.28 5.80
C ARG A 30 -0.21 -6.20 4.78
N GLY A 31 0.17 -6.57 3.57
CA GLY A 31 0.41 -5.59 2.53
C GLY A 31 0.70 -6.20 1.17
N GLN A 32 0.65 -5.33 0.17
CA GLN A 32 1.03 -5.64 -1.19
C GLN A 32 2.48 -5.23 -1.38
N LEU A 33 3.31 -6.15 -1.87
CA LEU A 33 4.68 -5.83 -2.23
C LEU A 33 4.67 -5.13 -3.59
N ALA A 34 5.14 -3.88 -3.60
CA ALA A 34 5.33 -3.12 -4.81
C ALA A 34 6.84 -2.99 -5.12
N PRO A 35 7.22 -2.95 -6.41
CA PRO A 35 8.57 -2.54 -6.78
C PRO A 35 8.81 -1.11 -6.31
N GLN A 36 10.08 -0.77 -6.11
CA GLN A 36 10.48 0.59 -5.80
C GLN A 36 9.96 1.54 -6.88
N ALA A 37 9.27 2.59 -6.46
CA ALA A 37 8.77 3.61 -7.38
C ALA A 37 9.87 4.61 -7.72
N ASP A 38 9.96 5.00 -8.99
CA ASP A 38 10.88 6.06 -9.43
C ASP A 38 10.46 7.43 -8.86
N VAL A 39 9.14 7.66 -8.77
CA VAL A 39 8.55 8.86 -8.19
C VAL A 39 7.35 8.46 -7.34
N VAL A 40 7.24 9.07 -6.16
CA VAL A 40 6.09 8.90 -5.26
C VAL A 40 5.35 10.23 -5.15
N PHE A 41 4.14 10.29 -5.67
CA PHE A 41 3.26 11.43 -5.48
C PHE A 41 2.55 11.30 -4.14
N ARG A 42 2.70 12.32 -3.29
CA ARG A 42 2.01 12.40 -2.01
C ARG A 42 1.12 13.63 -2.03
N THR A 43 -0.08 13.48 -1.51
CA THR A 43 -0.96 14.59 -1.23
C THR A 43 -1.56 14.40 0.15
N ASN A 44 -1.80 15.49 0.84
CA ASN A 44 -2.72 15.47 1.96
C ASN A 44 -4.14 15.41 1.36
N VAL A 45 -5.03 14.66 2.00
CA VAL A 45 -6.44 14.60 1.61
C VAL A 45 -7.23 15.22 2.76
N SER A 46 -7.86 16.36 2.51
CA SER A 46 -8.70 17.07 3.48
C SER A 46 -9.98 17.56 2.81
N GLY A 47 -11.10 17.54 3.54
CA GLY A 47 -12.37 18.11 3.06
C GLY A 47 -12.30 19.61 2.75
N THR A 48 -11.31 20.32 3.31
CA THR A 48 -11.03 21.73 2.98
C THR A 48 -10.46 21.93 1.58
N GLN A 49 -9.96 20.86 0.93
CA GLN A 49 -9.43 20.89 -0.43
C GLN A 49 -10.49 20.54 -1.50
N GLU A 50 -11.72 20.23 -1.09
CA GLU A 50 -12.85 20.04 -2.01
C GLU A 50 -13.38 21.39 -2.52
N VAL A 51 -14.02 21.39 -3.69
CA VAL A 51 -14.73 22.57 -4.22
C VAL A 51 -16.21 22.19 -4.43
N PRO A 52 -17.15 22.72 -3.62
CA PRO A 52 -16.95 23.61 -2.48
C PRO A 52 -16.38 22.88 -1.26
N ALA A 53 -15.65 23.59 -0.40
CA ALA A 53 -15.02 23.00 0.78
C ALA A 53 -16.06 22.38 1.73
N ALA A 54 -15.84 21.13 2.12
CA ALA A 54 -16.71 20.41 3.05
C ALA A 54 -16.65 21.02 4.45
N LYS A 55 -17.81 21.29 5.04
CA LYS A 55 -17.97 21.83 6.40
C LYS A 55 -18.62 20.77 7.29
N THR A 56 -17.85 19.81 7.79
CA THR A 56 -18.33 18.89 8.82
C THR A 56 -18.03 19.50 10.19
N MET A 57 -19.04 19.63 11.04
CA MET A 57 -18.86 20.02 12.44
C MET A 57 -18.16 18.87 13.18
N ALA A 58 -17.19 19.19 14.04
CA ALA A 58 -16.49 18.22 14.88
C ALA A 58 -17.43 17.50 15.85
#